data_AF-A0A1V5NM24-F1
#
_entry.id   AF-A0A1V5NM24-F1
#
_cell.length_a   1.000
_cell.length_b   1.000
_cell.length_c   1.000
_cell.angle_alpha   90.00
_cell.angle_beta   90.00
_cell.angle_gamma   90.00
#
_symmetry.space_group_name_H-M   'P 1'
#
loop_
_entity.id
_entity.type
_entity.pdbx_description
1 polymer ?
#
loop_
_entity_poly.entity_id
_entity_poly.type
_entity_poly.pdbx_seq_one_letter_code
_entity_poly.pdbx_strand_id
1 'polypeptide(L)' 'MELPPNIPPYTSFKEGLSKAAQGEKEAIEFYKEIVNMSTIKSVKELFAEIRQDEIVHYVKFLALLRFKQY' A
#
# COMPACT_ATOMS: atom_id res chain seq x y z
N MET A 1 18.79 16.80 15.22
CA MET A 1 17.36 17.13 15.14
C MET A 1 16.66 15.82 14.82
N GLU A 2 16.18 15.12 15.86
CA GLU A 2 15.35 13.94 15.63
C GLU A 2 14.00 14.44 15.11
N LEU A 3 13.54 13.92 13.97
CA LEU A 3 12.17 14.16 13.51
C LEU A 3 11.25 13.67 14.63
N PRO A 4 10.20 14.42 15.02
CA PRO A 4 9.24 13.91 15.99
C PRO A 4 8.72 12.56 15.47
N PRO A 5 8.47 11.55 16.34
CA PRO A 5 7.80 10.34 15.91
C PRO A 5 6.49 10.79 15.30
N ASN A 6 6.36 10.68 13.97
CA ASN A 6 5.12 10.95 13.28
C ASN A 6 4.17 9.80 13.66
N ILE A 7 3.59 9.88 14.85
CA ILE A 7 2.54 8.99 15.29
C ILE A 7 1.39 9.29 14.33
N PRO A 8 1.04 8.37 13.42
CA PRO A 8 -0.05 8.61 12.52
C PRO A 8 -1.30 8.89 13.36
N PRO A 9 -2.10 9.92 13.05
CA PRO A 9 -3.23 10.35 13.87
C PRO A 9 -4.42 9.40 13.65
N TYR A 10 -4.22 8.10 13.81
CA TYR A 10 -5.29 7.12 13.72
C TYR A 10 -5.89 6.95 15.12
N THR A 11 -7.18 7.23 15.22
CA THR A 11 -7.94 7.20 16.47
C THR A 11 -8.39 5.78 16.84
N SER A 12 -8.23 4.81 15.93
CA SER A 12 -8.54 3.40 16.18
C SER A 12 -7.74 2.44 15.30
N PHE A 13 -7.63 1.18 15.73
CA PHE A 13 -7.04 0.10 14.95
C PHE A 13 -7.73 -0.09 13.60
N LYS A 14 -9.07 0.02 13.56
CA LYS A 14 -9.86 -0.07 12.33
C LYS A 14 -9.53 1.08 11.36
N GLU A 15 -9.41 2.30 11.88
CA GLU A 15 -9.01 3.46 11.08
C GLU A 15 -7.60 3.28 10.51
N GLY A 16 -6.64 2.86 11.34
CA GLY A 16 -5.27 2.61 10.89
C GLY A 16 -5.20 1.55 9.79
N LEU A 17 -5.90 0.42 9.94
CA LEU A 17 -5.97 -0.61 8.90
C LEU A 17 -6.66 -0.12 7.63
N SER A 18 -7.71 0.70 7.74
CA SER A 18 -8.42 1.24 6.57
C SER A 18 -7.54 2.24 5.81
N LYS A 19 -6.78 3.07 6.52
CA LYS A 19 -5.82 4.00 5.93
C LYS A 19 -4.64 3.28 5.30
N ALA A 20 -4.10 2.26 5.95
CA ALA A 20 -3.05 1.41 5.38
C ALA A 20 -3.52 0.74 4.09
N ALA A 21 -4.68 0.07 4.10
CA ALA A 21 -5.25 -0.54 2.90
C ALA A 21 -5.48 0.48 1.76
N GLN A 22 -5.92 1.70 2.09
CA GLN A 22 -6.09 2.74 1.08
C GLN A 22 -4.74 3.18 0.48
N GLY A 23 -3.70 3.33 1.31
CA GLY A 23 -2.35 3.62 0.84
C GLY A 23 -1.80 2.54 -0.10
N GLU A 24 -1.98 1.27 0.25
CA GLU A 24 -1.58 0.16 -0.63
C GLU A 24 -2.32 0.21 -1.98
N LYS A 25 -3.61 0.51 -1.96
CA LYS A 25 -4.41 0.65 -3.19
C LYS A 25 -3.91 1.79 -4.08
N GLU A 26 -3.55 2.92 -3.49
CA GLU A 26 -2.99 4.07 -4.21
C GLU A 26 -1.63 3.72 -4.83
N ALA A 27 -0.76 3.02 -4.09
CA ALA A 27 0.53 2.54 -4.59
C ALA A 27 0.36 1.56 -5.77
N ILE A 28 -0.59 0.63 -5.68
CA ILE A 28 -0.90 -0.34 -6.75
C ILE A 28 -1.24 0.37 -8.08
N GLU A 29 -2.10 1.40 -8.03
CA GLU A 29 -2.47 2.15 -9.24
C GLU A 29 -1.31 3.03 -9.73
N PHE A 30 -0.58 3.68 -8.83
CA PHE A 30 0.59 4.47 -9.18
C PHE A 30 1.67 3.65 -9.91
N TYR A 31 2.03 2.48 -9.39
CA TYR A 31 3.03 1.62 -10.02
C TYR A 31 2.54 1.02 -11.33
N LYS A 32 1.25 0.75 -11.47
CA LYS A 32 0.64 0.35 -12.74
C LYS A 32 0.77 1.44 -13.81
N GLU A 33 0.58 2.71 -13.46
CA GLU A 33 0.80 3.83 -14.37
C GLU A 33 2.27 3.89 -14.84
N ILE A 34 3.24 3.72 -13.93
CA ILE A 34 4.67 3.69 -14.30
C ILE A 34 4.97 2.54 -15.27
N VAL A 35 4.46 1.34 -15.02
CA VAL A 35 4.65 0.18 -15.93
C VAL A 35 4.07 0.46 -17.32
N ASN A 36 2.91 1.10 -17.38
CA ASN A 36 2.24 1.44 -18.64
C ASN A 36 2.97 2.53 -19.42
N MET A 37 3.49 3.55 -18.75
CA MET A 37 4.17 4.70 -19.37
C MET A 37 5.64 4.43 -19.72
N SER A 38 6.29 3.53 -18.98
CA SER A 38 7.71 3.24 -19.21
C SER A 38 7.93 2.57 -20.58
N THR A 39 9.06 2.89 -21.21
CA THR A 39 9.57 2.17 -22.39
C THR A 39 10.78 1.30 -22.06
N ILE A 40 11.29 1.41 -20.83
CA ILE A 40 12.49 0.71 -20.36
C ILE A 40 12.07 -0.60 -19.69
N LYS A 41 12.54 -1.74 -20.20
CA LYS A 41 12.16 -3.08 -19.72
C LYS A 41 12.44 -3.28 -18.23
N SER A 42 13.63 -2.93 -17.77
CA SER A 42 14.02 -3.09 -16.36
C SER A 42 13.16 -2.26 -15.41
N VAL A 43 12.73 -1.07 -15.83
CA VAL A 43 11.79 -0.24 -15.06
C VAL A 43 10.42 -0.92 -14.99
N LYS A 44 9.91 -1.47 -16.10
CA LYS A 44 8.64 -2.21 -16.07
C LYS A 44 8.69 -3.40 -15.13
N GLU A 45 9.77 -4.18 -15.19
CA GLU A 45 9.96 -5.37 -14.36
C GLU A 45 10.01 -4.99 -12.87
N LEU A 46 10.85 -4.02 -12.52
CA LEU A 46 10.97 -3.53 -11.14
C LEU A 46 9.62 -3.04 -10.57
N PHE A 47 8.92 -2.17 -11.29
CA PHE A 47 7.65 -1.62 -10.81
C PHE A 47 6.50 -2.64 -10.84
N ALA A 48 6.57 -3.66 -11.70
CA ALA A 48 5.63 -4.77 -11.65
C ALA A 48 5.84 -5.64 -10.40
N GLU A 49 7.09 -5.89 -9.99
CA GLU A 49 7.43 -6.60 -8.76
C GLU A 49 6.98 -5.82 -7.52
N ILE A 50 7.33 -4.53 -7.42
CA ILE A 50 6.90 -3.68 -6.30
C ILE A 50 5.37 -3.65 -6.20
N ARG A 51 4.67 -3.49 -7.34
CA ARG A 51 3.20 -3.52 -7.36
C ARG A 51 2.63 -4.84 -6.83
N GLN A 52 3.30 -5.96 -7.09
CA GLN A 52 2.85 -7.26 -6.62
C GLN A 52 2.94 -7.39 -5.10
N ASP A 53 3.95 -6.78 -4.47
CA ASP A 53 4.08 -6.69 -3.02
C ASP A 53 2.92 -5.88 -2.41
N GLU A 54 2.58 -4.72 -3.00
CA GLU A 54 1.47 -3.90 -2.48
C GLU A 54 0.11 -4.59 -2.63
N ILE A 55 -0.10 -5.41 -3.67
CA ILE A 55 -1.29 -6.26 -3.76
C ILE A 55 -1.36 -7.23 -2.57
N VAL A 56 -0.24 -7.84 -2.19
CA VAL A 56 -0.18 -8.76 -1.05
C VAL A 56 -0.45 -8.01 0.25
N HIS A 57 0.13 -6.82 0.44
CA HIS A 57 -0.12 -5.97 1.60
C HIS A 57 -1.60 -5.54 1.69
N TYR A 58 -2.17 -5.08 0.59
CA TYR A 58 -3.57 -4.69 0.49
C TYR A 58 -4.51 -5.83 0.94
N VAL A 59 -4.30 -7.04 0.41
CA VAL A 59 -5.10 -8.22 0.77
C VAL A 59 -4.94 -8.56 2.25
N LYS A 60 -3.72 -8.47 2.82
CA LYS A 60 -3.49 -8.69 4.26
C LYS A 60 -4.26 -7.70 5.12
N PHE A 61 -4.24 -6.41 4.79
CA PHE A 61 -5.01 -5.41 5.54
C PHE A 61 -6.53 -5.62 5.44
N LEU A 62 -7.03 -5.98 4.25
CA LEU A 62 -8.45 -6.35 4.07
C LEU A 62 -8.84 -7.58 4.89
N ALA A 63 -7.96 -8.59 4.97
CA ALA A 63 -8.20 -9.76 5.81
C ALA A 63 -8.32 -9.37 7.29
N LEU A 64 -7.38 -8.56 7.81
CA LEU A 64 -7.42 -8.07 9.20
C LEU A 64 -8.70 -7.25 9.50
N LEU A 65 -9.15 -6.43 8.56
CA LEU A 65 -10.41 -5.67 8.68
C LEU A 65 -11.65 -6.57 8.78
N ARG A 66 -11.63 -7.75 8.12
CA ARG A 66 -12.71 -8.74 8.19
C ARG A 66 -12.66 -9.54 9.48
N PHE A 67 -11.48 -9.93 9.96
CA PHE A 67 -11.34 -10.73 11.18
C PHE A 67 -11.82 -10.00 12.45
N LYS A 68 -11.70 -8.68 12.53
CA LYS A 68 -12.14 -7.87 13.68
C LYS A 68 -13.64 -7.53 13.70
N GLN A 69 -14.44 -8.12 12.81
CA GLN A 69 -15.91 -7.93 12.78
C GLN A 69 -16.69 -9.03 13.53
N TYR A 70 -15.99 -9.97 14.19
CA TYR A 70 -16.55 -11.01 15.05
C TYR A 70 -16.05 -10.84 16.49
#